data_AF-A0AA40A1V2-F1
#
_entry.id   AF-A0AA40A1V2-F1
#
_cell.length_a   1.000
_cell.length_b   1.000
_cell.length_c   1.000
_cell.angle_alpha   90.00
_cell.angle_beta   90.00
_cell.angle_gamma   90.00
#
_symmetry.space_group_name_H-M   'P 1'
#
loop_
_entity.id
_entity.type
_entity.pdbx_description
1 polymer ?
#
loop_
_entity_poly.entity_id
_entity_poly.type
_entity_poly.pdbx_seq_one_letter_code
_entity_poly.pdbx_strand_id
1 'polypeptide(L)'
;MADQPRSEIIKDNPIRKGLDTFRASFSSICEGASVSYTPDAIQQLSQEDLQNVVLDLLFALHNLPTIRFLQSKTGYSTLHNDLLKLNSAISSSDFDFDRIKPLLKTALTDNPNNTLIWDRVYKTVTKSTLFL
;
A
#
# COMPACT_ATOMS: atom_id res chain seq x y z
N MET A 1 -23.08 -17.03 5.96
CA MET A 1 -22.04 -17.44 5.00
C MET A 1 -20.77 -17.58 5.81
N ALA A 2 -20.04 -18.70 5.70
CA ALA A 2 -18.76 -18.81 6.40
C ALA A 2 -17.80 -17.76 5.83
N ASP A 3 -17.16 -16.97 6.69
CA ASP A 3 -16.12 -16.05 6.25
C ASP A 3 -14.99 -16.87 5.63
N GLN A 4 -14.72 -16.65 4.35
CA GLN A 4 -13.62 -17.33 3.66
C GLN A 4 -12.29 -16.89 4.31
N PRO A 5 -11.38 -17.82 4.62
CA PRO A 5 -10.08 -17.47 5.18
C PRO A 5 -9.36 -16.46 4.28
N ARG A 6 -8.80 -15.40 4.90
CA ARG A 6 -8.01 -14.37 4.20
C ARG A 6 -6.97 -14.96 3.24
N SER A 7 -6.30 -16.03 3.65
CA SER A 7 -5.29 -16.72 2.83
C SER A 7 -5.87 -17.29 1.53
N GLU A 8 -7.11 -17.78 1.55
CA GLU A 8 -7.78 -18.29 0.35
C GLU A 8 -8.20 -17.13 -0.56
N ILE A 9 -8.78 -16.06 0.00
CA ILE A 9 -9.13 -14.85 -0.76
C ILE A 9 -7.92 -14.29 -1.51
N ILE A 10 -6.75 -14.21 -0.85
CA ILE A 10 -5.49 -13.71 -1.45
C ILE A 10 -4.98 -14.67 -2.53
N LYS A 11 -5.11 -15.99 -2.32
CA LYS A 11 -4.70 -17.01 -3.29
C LYS A 11 -5.57 -16.95 -4.56
N ASP A 12 -6.88 -16.78 -4.39
CA ASP A 12 -7.85 -16.75 -5.49
C ASP A 12 -7.80 -15.41 -6.25
N ASN A 13 -7.37 -14.33 -5.58
CA ASN A 13 -7.28 -12.99 -6.13
C ASN A 13 -5.86 -12.42 -5.98
N PRO A 14 -4.87 -12.96 -6.72
CA PRO A 14 -3.50 -12.51 -6.67
C PRO A 14 -3.35 -11.11 -7.28
N ILE A 15 -2.38 -10.34 -6.78
CA ILE A 15 -2.13 -8.95 -7.22
C ILE A 15 -1.69 -8.89 -8.68
N ARG A 16 -0.85 -9.83 -9.12
CA ARG A 16 -0.30 -9.92 -10.50
C ARG A 16 0.28 -8.55 -10.94
N LYS A 17 -0.19 -8.03 -12.07
CA LYS A 17 0.20 -6.75 -12.67
C LYS A 17 -0.51 -5.53 -12.04
N GLY A 18 -1.31 -5.73 -11.00
CA GLY A 18 -2.12 -4.66 -10.40
C GLY A 18 -1.32 -3.54 -9.75
N LEU A 19 0.00 -3.69 -9.60
CA LEU A 19 0.92 -2.65 -9.10
C LEU A 19 1.83 -2.08 -10.19
N ASP A 20 1.69 -2.47 -11.45
CA ASP A 20 2.61 -2.06 -12.52
C ASP A 20 2.56 -0.55 -12.77
N THR A 21 1.38 0.06 -12.73
CA THR A 21 1.23 1.52 -12.84
C THR A 21 1.94 2.26 -11.70
N PHE A 22 1.83 1.76 -10.47
CA PHE A 22 2.55 2.29 -9.31
C PHE A 22 4.07 2.18 -9.49
N ARG A 23 4.57 1.02 -9.95
CA ARG A 23 6.01 0.81 -10.19
C ARG A 23 6.54 1.72 -11.30
N ALA A 24 5.78 1.90 -12.37
CA ALA A 24 6.14 2.81 -13.45
C ALA A 24 6.21 4.27 -12.97
N SER A 25 5.24 4.70 -12.13
CA SER A 25 5.28 6.02 -11.51
C SER A 25 6.52 6.20 -10.62
N PHE A 26 6.80 5.22 -9.75
CA PHE A 26 8.01 5.26 -8.91
C PHE A 26 9.30 5.33 -9.73
N SER A 27 9.38 4.63 -10.88
CA SER A 27 10.51 4.74 -11.81
C SER A 27 10.67 6.16 -12.34
N SER A 28 9.57 6.77 -12.82
CA SER A 28 9.59 8.15 -13.32
C SER A 28 10.01 9.16 -12.26
N ILE A 29 9.57 8.97 -11.01
CA ILE A 29 9.94 9.82 -9.88
C ILE A 29 11.44 9.65 -9.54
N CYS A 30 11.94 8.41 -9.55
CA CYS A 30 13.37 8.17 -9.34
C CYS A 30 14.24 8.85 -10.41
N GLU A 31 13.83 8.76 -11.68
CA GLU A 31 14.50 9.43 -12.80
C GLU A 31 14.52 10.95 -12.63
N GLY A 32 13.37 11.55 -12.29
CA GLY A 32 13.26 13.00 -12.03
C GLY A 32 14.12 13.46 -10.85
N ALA A 33 14.21 12.65 -9.80
CA ALA A 33 15.04 12.93 -8.62
C ALA A 33 16.52 12.54 -8.79
N SER A 34 16.93 12.01 -9.96
CA SER A 34 18.28 11.52 -10.22
C SER A 34 18.76 10.45 -9.24
N VAL A 35 17.85 9.59 -8.75
CA VAL A 35 18.15 8.46 -7.86
C VAL A 35 17.98 7.13 -8.59
N SER A 36 18.73 6.11 -8.18
CA SER A 36 18.64 4.79 -8.80
C SER A 36 17.33 4.08 -8.43
N TYR A 37 16.68 3.41 -9.41
CA TYR A 37 15.50 2.58 -9.15
C TYR A 37 15.85 1.41 -8.22
N THR A 38 15.58 1.59 -6.93
CA THR A 38 15.73 0.58 -5.89
C THR A 38 14.65 0.80 -4.84
N PRO A 39 14.18 -0.24 -4.12
CA PRO A 39 13.26 -0.04 -2.99
C PRO A 39 13.81 0.92 -1.93
N ASP A 40 15.13 1.02 -1.77
CA ASP A 40 15.75 1.92 -0.80
C ASP A 40 15.79 3.40 -1.25
N ALA A 41 15.58 3.68 -2.54
CA ALA A 41 15.50 5.06 -3.05
C ALA A 41 14.37 5.87 -2.42
N ILE A 42 13.35 5.21 -1.84
CA ILE A 42 12.31 5.83 -1.01
C ILE A 42 12.89 6.72 0.10
N GLN A 43 14.08 6.40 0.63
CA GLN A 43 14.72 7.19 1.69
C GLN A 43 15.34 8.50 1.18
N GLN A 44 15.53 8.63 -0.13
CA GLN A 44 16.18 9.76 -0.77
C GLN A 44 15.17 10.73 -1.42
N LEU A 45 13.90 10.32 -1.50
CA LEU A 45 12.84 11.14 -2.08
C LEU A 45 12.50 12.33 -1.17
N SER A 46 12.12 13.44 -1.81
CA SER A 46 11.48 14.55 -1.10
C SER A 46 10.17 14.08 -0.46
N GLN A 47 9.65 14.85 0.51
CA GLN A 47 8.36 14.52 1.12
C GLN A 47 7.22 14.56 0.10
N GLU A 48 7.25 15.49 -0.85
CA GLU A 48 6.26 15.60 -1.93
C GLU A 48 6.30 14.38 -2.86
N ASP A 49 7.49 14.00 -3.32
CA ASP A 49 7.67 12.81 -4.16
C ASP A 49 7.23 11.53 -3.42
N LEU A 50 7.61 11.41 -2.15
CA LEU A 50 7.19 10.27 -1.32
C LEU A 50 5.67 10.22 -1.16
N GLN A 51 5.02 11.36 -0.97
CA GLN A 51 3.57 11.45 -0.90
C GLN A 51 2.91 10.99 -2.21
N ASN A 52 3.43 11.44 -3.37
CA ASN A 52 2.93 11.01 -4.67
C ASN A 52 3.06 9.49 -4.88
N VAL A 53 4.23 8.93 -4.56
CA VAL A 53 4.48 7.48 -4.61
C VAL A 53 3.50 6.71 -3.72
N VAL A 54 3.19 7.23 -2.53
CA VAL A 54 2.21 6.64 -1.61
C VAL A 54 0.80 6.66 -2.19
N LEU A 55 0.38 7.79 -2.75
CA LEU A 55 -0.95 7.94 -3.35
C LEU A 55 -1.12 6.99 -4.54
N ASP A 56 -0.09 6.85 -5.38
CA ASP A 56 -0.10 5.90 -6.51
C ASP A 56 -0.22 4.46 -6.05
N LEU A 57 0.47 4.08 -4.96
CA LEU A 57 0.32 2.75 -4.37
C LEU A 57 -1.12 2.54 -3.89
N LEU A 58 -1.69 3.51 -3.19
CA LEU A 58 -3.04 3.37 -2.62
C LEU A 58 -4.09 3.30 -3.72
N PHE A 59 -3.93 4.09 -4.78
CA PHE A 59 -4.77 4.00 -5.97
C PHE A 59 -4.69 2.62 -6.63
N ALA A 60 -3.47 2.09 -6.81
CA ALA A 60 -3.26 0.75 -7.34
C ALA A 60 -3.94 -0.33 -6.47
N LEU A 61 -3.78 -0.25 -5.13
CA LEU A 61 -4.40 -1.17 -4.18
C LEU A 61 -5.93 -1.10 -4.18
N HIS A 62 -6.52 0.10 -4.28
CA HIS A 62 -7.97 0.29 -4.35
C HIS A 62 -8.59 -0.35 -5.60
N ASN A 63 -7.85 -0.40 -6.70
CA ASN A 63 -8.32 -1.00 -7.95
C ASN A 63 -8.22 -2.54 -7.95
N LEU A 64 -7.64 -3.16 -6.92
CA LEU A 64 -7.57 -4.61 -6.81
C LEU A 64 -8.91 -5.21 -6.38
N PRO A 65 -9.44 -6.24 -7.07
CA PRO A 65 -10.69 -6.90 -6.68
C PRO A 65 -10.67 -7.44 -5.24
N THR A 66 -9.50 -7.93 -4.80
CA THR A 66 -9.25 -8.51 -3.48
C THR A 66 -9.71 -7.59 -2.34
N ILE A 67 -9.59 -6.27 -2.51
CA ILE A 67 -9.91 -5.28 -1.47
C ILE A 67 -11.36 -5.34 -0.99
N ARG A 68 -12.26 -5.79 -1.88
CA ARG A 68 -13.71 -5.87 -1.62
C ARG A 68 -14.10 -7.08 -0.78
N PHE A 69 -13.24 -8.09 -0.75
CA PHE A 69 -13.46 -9.35 -0.04
C PHE A 69 -12.70 -9.39 1.30
N LEU A 70 -11.68 -8.55 1.47
CA LEU A 70 -10.89 -8.47 2.68
C LEU A 70 -11.61 -7.65 3.76
N GLN A 71 -11.90 -8.30 4.89
CA GLN A 71 -12.43 -7.65 6.09
C GLN A 71 -11.36 -6.82 6.79
N SER A 72 -11.76 -5.73 7.46
CA SER A 72 -10.92 -4.98 8.39
C SER A 72 -10.45 -5.89 9.52
N LYS A 73 -9.29 -5.60 10.10
CA LYS A 73 -8.79 -6.31 11.28
C LYS A 73 -9.75 -6.21 12.48
N THR A 74 -10.52 -5.13 12.55
CA THR A 74 -11.50 -4.90 13.63
C THR A 74 -12.81 -5.68 13.43
N GLY A 75 -13.05 -6.23 12.23
CA GLY A 75 -14.30 -6.90 11.89
C GLY A 75 -15.52 -5.98 11.68
N TYR A 76 -15.41 -4.68 11.98
CA TYR A 76 -16.53 -3.73 11.87
C TYR A 76 -16.65 -3.06 10.48
N SER A 77 -15.66 -3.23 9.60
CA SER A 77 -15.70 -2.69 8.23
C SER A 77 -14.80 -3.49 7.28
N THR A 78 -14.62 -3.03 6.04
CA THR A 78 -13.74 -3.68 5.05
C THR A 78 -12.34 -3.06 5.03
N LEU A 79 -11.36 -3.80 4.52
CA LEU A 79 -10.01 -3.26 4.30
C LEU A 79 -10.02 -2.08 3.31
N HIS A 80 -10.98 -2.07 2.39
CA HIS A 80 -11.23 -0.92 1.50
C HIS A 80 -11.51 0.37 2.29
N ASN A 81 -12.36 0.30 3.32
CA ASN A 81 -12.67 1.46 4.17
C ASN A 81 -11.45 1.91 4.97
N ASP A 82 -10.65 0.97 5.47
CA ASP A 82 -9.42 1.27 6.19
C ASP A 82 -8.38 1.99 5.30
N LEU A 83 -8.30 1.62 4.01
CA LEU A 83 -7.46 2.33 3.04
C LEU A 83 -7.98 3.73 2.69
N LEU A 84 -9.30 3.93 2.60
CA LEU A 84 -9.86 5.27 2.40
C LEU A 84 -9.50 6.21 3.57
N LYS A 85 -9.55 5.70 4.80
CA LYS A 85 -9.10 6.45 5.99
C LYS A 85 -7.60 6.77 5.92
N LEU A 86 -6.78 5.82 5.46
CA LEU A 86 -5.36 6.03 5.25
C LEU A 86 -5.10 7.14 4.21
N ASN A 87 -5.80 7.12 3.07
CA ASN A 87 -5.73 8.18 2.05
C ASN A 87 -6.01 9.56 2.66
N SER A 88 -7.07 9.67 3.48
CA SER A 88 -7.39 10.92 4.16
C SER A 88 -6.31 11.34 5.16
N ALA A 89 -5.68 10.39 5.86
CA ALA A 89 -4.65 10.67 6.84
C ALA A 89 -3.35 11.17 6.21
N ILE A 90 -3.00 10.70 5.01
CA ILE A 90 -1.79 11.11 4.28
C ILE A 90 -1.83 12.58 3.84
N SER A 91 -3.03 13.13 3.65
CA SER A 91 -3.21 14.56 3.37
C SER A 91 -3.01 15.46 4.61
N SER A 92 -2.81 14.89 5.80
CA SER A 92 -2.49 15.64 7.01
C SER A 92 -1.02 16.06 7.05
N SER A 93 -0.73 17.26 7.55
CA SER A 93 0.65 17.75 7.74
C SER A 93 1.49 16.86 8.66
N ASP A 94 0.83 16.15 9.58
CA ASP A 94 1.49 15.41 10.66
C ASP A 94 1.60 13.90 10.36
N PHE A 95 1.36 13.49 9.12
CA PHE A 95 1.41 12.09 8.75
C PHE A 95 2.85 11.55 8.78
N ASP A 96 3.06 10.53 9.62
CA ASP A 96 4.33 9.83 9.73
C ASP A 96 4.52 8.82 8.58
N PHE A 97 5.19 9.28 7.52
CA PHE A 97 5.51 8.46 6.35
C PHE A 97 6.44 7.27 6.65
N ASP A 98 7.17 7.25 7.77
CA ASP A 98 7.99 6.08 8.12
C ASP A 98 7.14 4.83 8.35
N ARG A 99 5.86 5.00 8.67
CA ARG A 99 4.90 3.90 8.83
C ARG A 99 4.53 3.20 7.53
N ILE A 100 4.62 3.89 6.39
CA ILE A 100 4.25 3.34 5.08
C ILE A 100 5.45 2.86 4.26
N LYS A 101 6.67 3.35 4.55
CA LYS A 101 7.90 2.90 3.88
C LYS A 101 8.06 1.37 3.81
N PRO A 102 7.78 0.56 4.85
CA PRO A 102 7.89 -0.89 4.75
C PRO A 102 6.92 -1.52 3.73
N LEU A 103 5.73 -0.94 3.56
CA LEU A 103 4.75 -1.38 2.57
C LEU A 103 5.23 -1.02 1.16
N LEU A 104 5.68 0.21 0.95
CA LEU A 104 6.25 0.65 -0.33
C LEU A 104 7.43 -0.24 -0.76
N LYS A 105 8.40 -0.45 0.13
CA LYS A 105 9.56 -1.32 -0.13
C LYS A 105 9.13 -2.72 -0.55
N THR A 106 8.14 -3.29 0.13
CA THR A 106 7.60 -4.62 -0.20
C THR A 106 6.92 -4.65 -1.57
N ALA A 107 6.20 -3.58 -1.95
CA ALA A 107 5.52 -3.50 -3.25
C ALA A 107 6.50 -3.36 -4.44
N LEU A 108 7.68 -2.79 -4.17
CA LEU A 108 8.75 -2.54 -5.14
C LEU A 108 9.75 -3.69 -5.31
N THR A 109 9.76 -4.70 -4.44
CA THR A 109 10.66 -5.85 -4.62
C THR A 109 10.30 -6.63 -5.88
N ASP A 110 11.30 -7.25 -6.51
CA ASP A 110 11.07 -8.20 -7.60
C ASP A 110 10.21 -9.37 -7.13
N ASN A 111 9.14 -9.66 -7.87
CA ASN A 111 8.17 -10.71 -7.59
C ASN A 111 7.66 -10.72 -6.13
N PRO A 112 6.91 -9.69 -5.71
CA PRO A 112 6.54 -9.56 -4.32
C PRO A 112 5.49 -10.60 -3.93
N ASN A 113 5.66 -11.16 -2.72
CA ASN A 113 4.69 -12.10 -2.16
C ASN A 113 3.38 -11.38 -1.83
N ASN A 114 2.27 -11.77 -2.48
CA ASN A 114 0.95 -11.18 -2.28
C ASN A 114 0.54 -11.16 -0.80
N THR A 115 0.76 -12.25 -0.07
CA THR A 115 0.44 -12.35 1.36
C THR A 115 1.23 -11.32 2.16
N LEU A 116 2.52 -11.16 1.84
CA LEU A 116 3.37 -10.18 2.52
C LEU A 116 2.91 -8.74 2.23
N ILE A 117 2.53 -8.41 0.99
CA ILE A 117 1.96 -7.10 0.65
C ILE A 117 0.70 -6.85 1.49
N TRP A 118 -0.25 -7.78 1.48
CA TRP A 118 -1.50 -7.61 2.24
C TRP A 118 -1.24 -7.52 3.76
N ASP A 119 -0.34 -8.31 4.31
CA ASP A 119 0.07 -8.20 5.73
C ASP A 119 0.66 -6.83 6.05
N ARG A 120 1.43 -6.24 5.13
CA ARG A 120 1.94 -4.87 5.27
C ARG A 120 0.80 -3.86 5.23
N VAL A 121 -0.15 -4.00 4.31
CA VAL A 121 -1.35 -3.15 4.25
C VAL A 121 -2.09 -3.18 5.57
N TYR A 122 -2.41 -4.36 6.11
CA TYR A 122 -3.07 -4.52 7.42
C TYR A 122 -2.29 -3.84 8.55
N LYS A 123 -0.96 -4.00 8.58
CA LYS A 123 -0.11 -3.36 9.59
C LYS A 123 -0.13 -1.84 9.47
N THR A 124 -0.10 -1.29 8.26
CA THR A 124 -0.11 0.16 8.01
C THR A 124 -1.44 0.76 8.43
N VAL A 125 -2.57 0.22 7.97
CA VAL A 125 -3.89 0.78 8.30
C VAL A 125 -4.21 0.69 9.80
N THR A 126 -3.82 -0.41 10.47
CA THR A 126 -4.04 -0.57 11.93
C THR A 126 -3.29 0.50 12.74
N LYS A 127 -2.06 0.83 12.32
CA LYS A 127 -1.24 1.86 13.00
C LYS A 127 -1.77 3.28 12.79
N SER A 128 -2.44 3.53 11.66
CA SER A 128 -3.04 4.84 11.37
C SER A 128 -4.36 5.04 12.12
N THR A 129 -5.10 3.97 12.43
CA THR A 129 -6.35 4.04 13.21
C THR A 129 -6.15 4.12 14.72
N LEU A 130 -4.93 3.87 15.23
CA LEU A 130 -4.61 3.91 16.67
C LEU A 130 -4.49 5.33 17.27
N PHE A 131 -4.70 6.37 16.44
CA PHE A 131 -4.60 7.78 16.82
C PHE A 131 -5.91 8.57 16.59
N LEU A 132 -7.04 7.89 16.37
CA LEU A 132 -8.38 8.46 16.34
C LEU A 132 -9.19 7.92 17.53
#